data_AF-A0A1T1ANM6-F1
#
_entry.id   AF-A0A1T1ANM6-F1
#
_cell.length_a   1.000
_cell.length_b   1.000
_cell.length_c   1.000
_cell.angle_alpha   90.00
_cell.angle_beta   90.00
_cell.angle_gamma   90.00
#
_symmetry.space_group_name_H-M   'P 1'
#
loop_
_entity.id
_entity.type
_entity.pdbx_description
1 polymer ?
#
loop_
_entity_poly.entity_id
_entity_poly.type
_entity_poly.pdbx_seq_one_letter_code
_entity_poly.pdbx_strand_id
1 'polypeptide(L)'
;MKSFLIKAPAKGKTTCTLVRQFYDKASRRTKTQYLGSFNVAIDPSILPAGVRLRPNVEIDAEQLAEVASWLKQNGTFGQTPMLSAAVLEQARRHLMEVMHDERMQVHQQSDLDLAASILNGAAMDLQHASAQLRLQGIELSSGMLIYTGTDMAKCINDMDRLKVQSNQIRAAATQFEEALKEAKLMKRLNKIAKAGNHATH
;
A
#
# COMPACT_ATOMS: atom_id res chain seq x y z
N MET A 1 44.31 3.89 32.10
CA MET A 1 43.03 3.17 32.19
C MET A 1 41.99 4.02 31.46
N LYS A 2 41.31 3.51 30.43
CA LYS A 2 40.30 4.31 29.71
C LYS A 2 39.16 4.64 30.66
N SER A 3 38.87 5.93 30.81
CA SER A 3 37.83 6.40 31.73
C SER A 3 36.44 6.18 31.15
N PHE A 4 36.28 6.19 29.83
CA PHE A 4 35.02 5.93 29.13
C PHE A 4 35.01 4.52 28.53
N LEU A 5 33.89 3.82 28.70
CA LEU A 5 33.72 2.43 28.27
C LEU A 5 32.31 2.21 27.71
N ILE A 6 32.26 1.51 26.58
CA ILE A 6 31.02 1.04 25.95
C ILE A 6 30.84 -0.43 26.33
N LYS A 7 29.78 -0.73 27.06
CA LYS A 7 29.36 -2.10 27.35
C LYS A 7 28.40 -2.57 26.26
N ALA A 8 28.81 -3.64 25.57
CA ALA A 8 27.99 -4.36 24.60
C ALA A 8 26.68 -4.85 25.25
N PRO A 9 25.61 -5.01 24.46
CA PRO A 9 24.36 -5.55 24.99
C PRO A 9 24.54 -7.00 25.47
N ALA A 10 23.77 -7.39 26.48
CA ALA A 10 23.63 -8.80 26.83
C ALA A 10 22.99 -9.59 25.68
N LYS A 11 23.21 -10.91 25.64
CA LYS A 11 22.62 -11.80 24.62
C LYS A 11 21.11 -11.57 24.50
N GLY A 12 20.63 -11.28 23.29
CA GLY A 12 19.22 -11.00 23.00
C GLY A 12 18.76 -9.56 23.26
N LYS A 13 19.65 -8.65 23.69
CA LYS A 13 19.37 -7.22 23.83
C LYS A 13 20.06 -6.42 22.73
N THR A 14 19.56 -5.21 22.49
CA THR A 14 20.05 -4.29 21.44
C THR A 14 20.57 -2.98 21.99
N THR A 15 20.59 -2.81 23.32
CA THR A 15 20.98 -1.55 23.96
C THR A 15 22.38 -1.66 24.56
N CYS A 16 23.29 -0.83 24.06
CA CYS A 16 24.61 -0.60 24.62
C CYS A 16 24.54 0.35 25.82
N THR A 17 25.45 0.19 26.77
CA THR A 17 25.52 1.01 27.98
C THR A 17 26.83 1.79 28.02
N LEU A 18 26.74 3.09 28.21
CA LEU A 18 27.88 4.00 28.37
C LEU A 18 28.23 4.14 29.85
N VAL A 19 29.49 3.87 30.20
CA VAL A 19 29.95 4.00 31.58
C VAL A 19 31.26 4.75 31.69
N ARG A 20 31.42 5.49 32.78
CA ARG A 20 32.69 6.07 33.21
C ARG A 20 33.28 5.24 34.35
N GLN A 21 34.52 4.80 34.23
CA GLN A 21 35.28 4.21 35.32
C GLN A 21 36.25 5.22 35.89
N PHE A 22 36.25 5.37 37.22
CA PHE A 22 37.18 6.23 37.93
C PHE A 22 37.59 5.62 39.26
N TYR A 23 38.78 5.95 39.74
CA TYR A 23 39.27 5.53 41.04
C TYR A 23 38.81 6.51 42.10
N ASP A 24 38.00 6.04 43.05
CA ASP A 24 37.55 6.84 44.18
C ASP A 24 38.55 6.72 45.33
N LYS A 25 39.28 7.82 45.58
CA LYS A 25 40.31 7.89 46.63
C LYS A 25 39.74 7.71 48.04
N ALA A 26 38.49 8.10 48.28
CA ALA A 26 37.86 7.99 49.60
C ALA A 26 37.54 6.53 49.93
N SER A 27 36.99 5.79 48.95
CA SER A 27 36.67 4.37 49.13
C SER A 27 37.83 3.43 48.76
N ARG A 28 38.95 3.96 48.25
CA ARG A 28 40.10 3.24 47.69
C ARG A 28 39.71 2.16 46.66
N ARG A 29 38.63 2.38 45.92
CA ARG A 29 38.07 1.41 44.96
C ARG A 29 37.75 2.08 43.63
N THR A 30 37.86 1.30 42.54
CA THR A 30 37.38 1.74 41.23
C THR A 30 35.85 1.65 41.18
N LYS A 31 35.21 2.78 40.90
CA LYS A 31 33.76 2.88 40.74
C LYS A 31 33.41 3.03 39.25
N THR A 32 32.22 2.56 38.91
CA THR A 32 31.63 2.72 37.57
C THR A 32 30.38 3.58 37.68
N GLN A 33 30.35 4.68 36.95
CA GLN A 33 29.20 5.56 36.83
C GLN A 33 28.52 5.36 35.48
N TYR A 34 27.21 5.16 35.50
CA TYR A 34 26.41 5.06 34.29
C TYR A 34 26.19 6.46 33.69
N LEU A 35 26.55 6.64 32.42
CA LEU A 35 26.41 7.90 31.69
C LEU A 35 25.16 7.92 30.81
N GLY A 36 24.82 6.79 30.20
CA GLY A 36 23.71 6.70 29.25
C GLY A 36 23.68 5.39 28.48
N SER A 37 22.92 5.36 27.40
CA SER A 37 22.78 4.20 26.51
C SER A 37 22.49 4.60 25.08
N PHE A 38 22.75 3.68 24.14
CA PHE A 38 22.36 3.83 22.74
C PHE A 38 21.98 2.47 22.17
N ASN A 39 21.21 2.44 21.08
CA ASN A 39 20.84 1.20 20.39
C ASN A 39 21.95 0.80 19.40
N VAL A 40 22.28 -0.48 19.31
CA VAL A 40 23.29 -1.04 18.39
C VAL A 40 22.91 -0.80 16.92
N ALA A 41 21.62 -0.61 16.63
CA ALA A 41 21.08 -0.31 15.30
C ALA A 41 21.02 1.20 14.98
N ILE A 42 21.61 2.07 15.80
CA ILE A 42 21.65 3.51 15.53
C ILE A 42 22.57 3.83 14.35
N ASP A 43 22.19 4.80 13.53
CA ASP A 43 23.04 5.32 12.46
C ASP A 43 24.24 6.09 13.06
N PRO A 44 25.50 5.72 12.74
CA PRO A 44 26.66 6.45 13.23
C PRO A 44 26.74 7.91 12.74
N SER A 45 26.11 8.25 11.62
CA SER A 45 26.19 9.57 10.99
C SER A 45 25.34 10.65 11.67
N ILE A 46 24.32 10.25 12.43
CA ILE A 46 23.37 11.17 13.08
C ILE A 46 23.72 11.46 14.54
N LEU A 47 24.83 10.92 15.06
CA LEU A 47 25.26 11.16 16.44
C LEU A 47 25.44 12.67 16.68
N PRO A 48 25.00 13.19 17.84
CA PRO A 48 24.58 12.48 19.05
C PRO A 48 23.10 12.06 19.09
N ALA A 49 22.31 12.32 18.03
CA ALA A 49 20.89 11.98 18.02
C ALA A 49 20.70 10.46 18.19
N GLY A 50 19.92 10.07 19.21
CA GLY A 50 19.65 8.67 19.55
C GLY A 50 20.52 8.07 20.67
N VAL A 51 21.52 8.81 21.17
CA VAL A 51 22.18 8.50 22.44
C VAL A 51 21.34 9.07 23.59
N ARG A 52 20.93 8.22 24.53
CA ARG A 52 20.13 8.58 25.71
C ARG A 52 21.05 8.77 26.91
N LEU A 53 21.32 10.02 27.26
CA LEU A 53 22.15 10.38 28.40
C LEU A 53 21.32 10.53 29.68
N ARG A 54 21.96 10.35 30.83
CA ARG A 54 21.37 10.76 32.11
C ARG A 54 21.24 12.29 32.18
N PRO A 55 20.30 12.81 32.99
CA PRO A 55 20.23 14.24 33.26
C PRO A 55 21.58 14.78 33.73
N ASN A 56 21.97 15.94 33.21
CA ASN A 56 23.22 16.65 33.54
C ASN A 56 24.51 15.90 33.17
N VAL A 57 24.44 14.96 32.22
CA VAL A 57 25.63 14.32 31.64
C VAL A 57 25.81 14.81 30.21
N GLU A 58 27.00 15.34 29.92
CA GLU A 58 27.42 15.72 28.58
C GLU A 58 28.51 14.75 28.10
N ILE A 59 28.48 14.44 26.81
CA ILE A 59 29.48 13.61 26.13
C ILE A 59 30.29 14.52 25.22
N ASP A 60 31.62 14.41 25.31
CA ASP A 60 32.54 15.16 24.46
C ASP A 60 32.65 14.57 23.04
N ALA A 61 33.23 15.34 22.12
CA ALA A 61 33.38 14.93 20.73
C ALA A 61 34.22 13.65 20.56
N GLU A 62 35.22 13.43 21.44
CA GLU A 62 36.09 12.25 21.41
C GLU A 62 35.32 10.97 21.78
N GLN A 63 34.48 11.04 22.81
CA GLN A 63 33.62 9.93 23.24
C GLN A 63 32.54 9.64 22.19
N LEU A 64 31.98 10.66 21.53
CA LEU A 64 31.07 10.45 20.40
C LEU A 64 31.78 9.76 19.22
N ALA A 65 33.03 10.14 18.92
CA ALA A 65 33.83 9.47 17.90
C ALA A 65 34.13 8.00 18.28
N GLU A 66 34.34 7.70 19.57
CA GLU A 66 34.49 6.32 20.06
C GLU A 66 33.19 5.52 19.89
N VAL A 67 32.02 6.11 20.17
CA VAL A 67 30.72 5.48 19.90
C VAL A 67 30.52 5.22 18.40
N ALA A 68 30.83 6.20 17.55
CA ALA A 68 30.73 6.05 16.10
C ALA A 68 31.64 4.94 15.57
N SER A 69 32.88 4.88 16.05
CA SER A 69 33.85 3.83 15.70
C SER A 69 33.37 2.46 16.15
N TRP A 70 32.85 2.35 17.38
CA TRP A 70 32.31 1.11 17.91
C TRP A 70 31.12 0.60 17.09
N LEU A 71 30.20 1.48 16.70
CA LEU A 71 29.04 1.15 15.86
C LEU A 71 29.43 0.73 14.44
N LYS A 72 30.49 1.28 13.87
CA LYS A 72 31.00 0.80 12.56
C LYS A 72 31.48 -0.65 12.62
N GLN A 73 32.04 -1.06 13.76
CA GLN A 73 32.60 -2.40 13.94
C GLN A 73 31.58 -3.42 14.43
N ASN A 74 30.67 -3.01 15.32
CA ASN A 74 29.78 -3.91 16.07
C ASN A 74 28.29 -3.58 15.89
N GLY A 75 27.98 -2.47 15.21
CA GLY A 75 26.62 -2.01 14.98
C GLY A 75 25.88 -2.88 13.97
N THR A 76 24.56 -2.87 14.07
CA THR A 76 23.66 -3.59 13.17
C THR A 76 22.89 -2.65 12.23
N PHE A 77 23.23 -1.36 12.24
CA PHE A 77 22.63 -0.38 11.33
C PHE A 77 22.98 -0.74 9.88
N GLY A 78 21.96 -0.84 9.03
CA GLY A 78 22.10 -1.26 7.64
C GLY A 78 22.41 -2.76 7.46
N GLN A 79 22.59 -3.53 8.54
CA GLN A 79 22.71 -4.97 8.46
C GLN A 79 21.32 -5.60 8.46
N THR A 80 20.97 -6.29 7.38
CA THR A 80 19.80 -7.14 7.37
C THR A 80 20.04 -8.27 8.36
N PRO A 81 19.23 -8.42 9.43
CA PRO A 81 19.42 -9.52 10.35
C PRO A 81 19.33 -10.83 9.58
N MET A 82 20.31 -11.73 9.76
CA MET A 82 20.20 -13.09 9.24
C MET A 82 19.05 -13.78 10.00
N LEU A 83 17.85 -13.72 9.43
CA LEU A 83 16.71 -14.47 9.91
C LEU A 83 17.02 -15.96 9.79
N SER A 84 16.70 -16.73 10.81
CA SER A 84 16.86 -18.18 10.73
C SER A 84 15.95 -18.75 9.65
N ALA A 85 16.35 -19.86 9.04
CA ALA A 85 15.55 -20.54 8.01
C ALA A 85 14.11 -20.82 8.50
N ALA A 86 13.93 -21.11 9.78
CA ALA A 86 12.62 -21.32 10.40
C ALA A 86 11.74 -20.05 10.40
N VAL A 87 12.31 -18.89 10.68
CA VAL A 87 11.57 -17.61 10.68
C VAL A 87 11.21 -17.19 9.26
N LEU A 88 12.11 -17.42 8.30
CA LEU A 88 11.82 -17.19 6.87
C LEU A 88 10.71 -18.11 6.36
N GLU A 89 10.73 -19.38 6.75
CA GLU A 89 9.69 -20.35 6.37
C GLU A 89 8.34 -20.00 7.00
N GLN A 90 8.33 -19.54 8.26
CA GLN A 90 7.11 -19.05 8.91
C GLN A 90 6.55 -17.79 8.22
N ALA A 91 7.41 -16.82 7.89
CA ALA A 91 7.02 -15.63 7.13
C ALA A 91 6.48 -15.99 5.73
N ARG A 92 7.10 -16.97 5.06
CA ARG A 92 6.66 -17.48 3.76
C ARG A 92 5.28 -18.13 3.85
N ARG A 93 5.03 -18.95 4.88
CA ARG A 93 3.71 -19.55 5.12
C ARG A 93 2.64 -18.49 5.36
N HIS A 94 2.94 -17.51 6.20
CA HIS A 94 2.01 -16.42 6.49
C HIS A 94 1.70 -15.58 5.24
N LEU A 95 2.71 -15.29 4.41
CA LEU A 95 2.49 -14.62 3.12
C LEU A 95 1.62 -15.46 2.16
N MET A 96 1.82 -16.78 2.11
CA MET A 96 0.97 -17.65 1.29
C MET A 96 -0.47 -17.70 1.79
N GLU A 97 -0.70 -17.73 3.10
CA GLU A 97 -2.04 -17.68 3.70
C GLU A 97 -2.74 -16.36 3.37
N VAL A 98 -2.07 -15.22 3.57
CA VAL A 98 -2.62 -13.90 3.22
C VAL A 98 -2.89 -13.79 1.72
N MET A 99 -1.99 -14.24 0.86
CA MET A 99 -2.21 -14.24 -0.58
C MET A 99 -3.34 -15.18 -1.02
N HIS A 100 -3.56 -16.29 -0.30
CA HIS A 100 -4.66 -17.20 -0.56
C HIS A 100 -5.99 -16.57 -0.16
N ASP A 101 -6.04 -15.90 0.99
CA ASP A 101 -7.21 -15.17 1.48
C ASP A 101 -7.53 -13.94 0.61
N GLU A 102 -6.53 -13.20 0.15
CA GLU A 102 -6.72 -12.09 -0.80
C GLU A 102 -7.20 -12.58 -2.17
N ARG A 103 -6.68 -13.71 -2.67
CA ARG A 103 -7.19 -14.33 -3.92
C ARG A 103 -8.63 -14.82 -3.78
N MET A 104 -9.03 -15.29 -2.60
CA MET A 104 -10.41 -15.66 -2.29
C MET A 104 -11.33 -14.44 -2.21
N GLN A 105 -10.85 -13.29 -1.70
CA GLN A 105 -11.62 -12.04 -1.70
C GLN A 105 -11.79 -11.43 -3.11
N VAL A 106 -10.83 -11.62 -4.02
CA VAL A 106 -10.95 -11.15 -5.41
C VAL A 106 -11.94 -11.99 -6.24
N HIS A 107 -12.29 -13.20 -5.79
CA HIS A 107 -13.20 -14.11 -6.51
C HIS A 107 -14.68 -14.02 -6.07
N GLN A 108 -15.01 -13.21 -5.06
CA GLN A 108 -16.37 -12.68 -4.97
C GLN A 108 -16.46 -11.48 -5.91
N GLN A 109 -16.79 -11.73 -7.19
CA GLN A 109 -17.19 -10.66 -8.12
C GLN A 109 -18.18 -9.78 -7.38
N SER A 110 -17.81 -8.52 -7.11
CA SER A 110 -18.75 -7.60 -6.50
C SER A 110 -19.94 -7.43 -7.46
N ASP A 111 -21.14 -7.18 -6.93
CA ASP A 111 -22.32 -6.94 -7.78
C ASP A 111 -22.06 -5.82 -8.81
N LEU A 112 -21.15 -4.89 -8.46
CA LEU A 112 -20.61 -3.84 -9.34
C LEU A 112 -19.74 -4.37 -10.48
N ASP A 113 -18.87 -5.35 -10.23
CA ASP A 113 -18.03 -5.97 -11.25
C ASP A 113 -18.86 -6.82 -12.22
N LEU A 114 -19.86 -7.55 -11.69
CA LEU A 114 -20.81 -8.28 -12.51
C LEU A 114 -21.60 -7.32 -13.40
N ALA A 115 -22.16 -6.24 -12.83
CA ALA A 115 -22.88 -5.22 -13.60
C ALA A 115 -21.99 -4.53 -14.66
N ALA A 116 -20.73 -4.21 -14.33
CA ALA A 116 -19.78 -3.64 -15.27
C ALA A 116 -19.43 -4.61 -16.42
N SER A 117 -19.31 -5.91 -16.12
CA SER A 117 -19.05 -6.93 -17.14
C SER A 117 -20.22 -7.07 -18.12
N ILE A 118 -21.47 -7.04 -17.61
CA ILE A 118 -22.69 -7.10 -18.42
C ILE A 118 -22.79 -5.86 -19.33
N LEU A 119 -22.49 -4.67 -18.78
CA LEU A 119 -22.49 -3.42 -19.54
C LEU A 119 -21.44 -3.42 -20.65
N ASN A 120 -20.22 -3.89 -20.37
CA ASN A 120 -19.15 -3.96 -21.35
C ASN A 120 -19.48 -4.97 -22.47
N GLY A 121 -20.03 -6.13 -22.12
CA GLY A 121 -20.49 -7.11 -23.10
C GLY A 121 -21.57 -6.55 -24.02
N ALA A 122 -22.61 -5.94 -23.44
CA ALA A 122 -23.70 -5.35 -24.21
C ALA A 122 -23.23 -4.17 -25.10
N ALA A 123 -22.26 -3.37 -24.62
CA ALA A 123 -21.68 -2.29 -25.42
C ALA A 123 -20.88 -2.81 -26.62
N MET A 124 -20.11 -3.90 -26.45
CA MET A 124 -19.40 -4.54 -27.56
C MET A 124 -20.35 -5.10 -28.61
N ASP A 125 -21.42 -5.77 -28.18
CA ASP A 125 -22.43 -6.32 -29.08
C ASP A 125 -23.12 -5.20 -29.89
N LEU A 126 -23.42 -4.07 -29.26
CA LEU A 126 -23.99 -2.91 -29.92
C LEU A 126 -23.02 -2.28 -30.93
N GLN A 127 -21.73 -2.17 -30.59
CA GLN A 127 -20.71 -1.67 -31.50
C GLN A 127 -20.61 -2.56 -32.74
N HIS A 128 -20.58 -3.88 -32.54
CA HIS A 128 -20.52 -4.84 -33.64
C HIS A 128 -21.77 -4.77 -34.53
N ALA A 129 -22.97 -4.76 -33.94
CA ALA A 129 -24.23 -4.62 -34.69
C ALA A 129 -24.32 -3.28 -35.44
N SER A 130 -23.86 -2.18 -34.83
CA SER A 130 -23.82 -0.88 -35.49
C SER A 130 -22.83 -0.84 -36.66
N ALA A 131 -21.70 -1.53 -36.54
CA ALA A 131 -20.71 -1.65 -37.61
C ALA A 131 -21.26 -2.46 -38.78
N GLN A 132 -21.98 -3.56 -38.51
CA GLN A 132 -22.63 -4.36 -39.55
C GLN A 132 -23.68 -3.56 -40.33
N LEU A 133 -24.51 -2.76 -39.67
CA LEU A 133 -25.49 -1.93 -40.38
C LEU A 133 -24.85 -0.82 -41.21
N ARG A 134 -23.74 -0.22 -40.74
CA ARG A 134 -22.99 0.75 -41.54
C ARG A 134 -22.38 0.11 -42.79
N LEU A 135 -21.90 -1.12 -42.69
CA LEU A 135 -21.42 -1.89 -43.85
C LEU A 135 -22.54 -2.19 -44.86
N GLN A 136 -23.79 -2.25 -44.41
CA GLN A 136 -24.98 -2.38 -45.27
C GLN A 136 -25.48 -1.02 -45.82
N GLY A 137 -24.77 0.08 -45.56
CA GLY A 137 -25.12 1.42 -46.04
C GLY A 137 -26.19 2.14 -45.23
N ILE A 138 -26.50 1.65 -44.02
CA ILE A 138 -27.51 2.27 -43.15
C ILE A 138 -26.81 3.23 -42.18
N GLU A 139 -27.10 4.53 -42.34
CA GLU A 139 -26.62 5.56 -41.42
C GLU A 139 -27.52 5.63 -40.16
N LEU A 140 -26.91 5.36 -39.01
CA LEU A 140 -27.60 5.40 -37.72
C LEU A 140 -27.60 6.82 -37.14
N SER A 141 -28.78 7.42 -36.98
CA SER A 141 -28.96 8.69 -36.25
C SER A 141 -29.39 8.44 -34.80
N SER A 142 -29.09 9.40 -33.91
CA SER A 142 -29.40 9.30 -32.46
C SER A 142 -30.89 9.10 -32.16
N GLY A 143 -31.79 9.58 -33.02
CA GLY A 143 -33.24 9.41 -32.89
C GLY A 143 -33.76 8.02 -33.28
N MET A 144 -33.01 7.25 -34.07
CA MET A 144 -33.46 5.94 -34.57
C MET A 144 -33.39 4.82 -33.52
N LEU A 145 -32.62 5.02 -32.45
CA LEU A 145 -32.45 4.04 -31.38
C LEU A 145 -33.47 4.22 -30.24
N ILE A 146 -34.37 5.21 -30.31
CA ILE A 146 -35.41 5.42 -29.31
C ILE A 146 -36.48 4.33 -29.48
N TYR A 147 -36.51 3.39 -28.54
CA TYR A 147 -37.45 2.28 -28.53
C TYR A 147 -37.85 1.92 -27.10
N THR A 148 -39.12 1.63 -26.90
CA THR A 148 -39.73 1.38 -25.58
C THR A 148 -39.93 -0.09 -25.28
N GLY A 149 -39.73 -0.99 -26.25
CA GLY A 149 -39.82 -2.44 -26.04
C GLY A 149 -38.50 -3.05 -25.59
N THR A 150 -38.58 -4.17 -24.87
CA THR A 150 -37.43 -4.93 -24.34
C THR A 150 -37.38 -6.36 -24.89
N ASP A 151 -38.37 -6.76 -25.68
CA ASP A 151 -38.57 -8.13 -26.10
C ASP A 151 -38.00 -8.40 -27.50
N MET A 152 -36.93 -9.20 -27.56
CA MET A 152 -36.28 -9.63 -28.80
C MET A 152 -37.17 -10.53 -29.67
N ALA A 153 -38.17 -11.20 -29.07
CA ALA A 153 -39.06 -12.10 -29.80
C ALA A 153 -40.00 -11.38 -30.78
N LYS A 154 -40.13 -10.05 -30.65
CA LYS A 154 -40.99 -9.20 -31.48
C LYS A 154 -40.22 -8.42 -32.57
N CYS A 155 -38.91 -8.65 -32.71
CA CYS A 155 -38.08 -7.95 -33.69
C CYS A 155 -38.30 -8.50 -35.10
N ILE A 156 -38.72 -7.64 -36.03
CA ILE A 156 -39.01 -8.02 -37.42
C ILE A 156 -37.76 -7.84 -38.30
N ASN A 157 -36.90 -6.88 -37.97
CA ASN A 157 -35.70 -6.54 -38.73
C ASN A 157 -34.50 -6.24 -37.82
N ASP A 158 -33.32 -6.08 -38.41
CA ASP A 158 -32.07 -5.83 -37.69
C ASP A 158 -32.06 -4.47 -36.96
N MET A 159 -32.84 -3.50 -37.44
CA MET A 159 -33.02 -2.20 -36.77
C MET A 159 -33.79 -2.34 -35.46
N ASP A 160 -34.81 -3.20 -35.42
CA ASP A 160 -35.58 -3.48 -34.21
C ASP A 160 -34.73 -4.23 -33.17
N ARG A 161 -33.83 -5.11 -33.61
CA ARG A 161 -32.84 -5.76 -32.73
C ARG A 161 -31.90 -4.76 -32.08
N LEU A 162 -31.37 -3.82 -32.86
CA LEU A 162 -30.50 -2.74 -32.36
C LEU A 162 -31.21 -1.81 -31.40
N LYS A 163 -32.48 -1.52 -31.65
CA LYS A 163 -33.35 -0.75 -30.76
C LYS A 163 -33.56 -1.43 -29.41
N VAL A 164 -33.86 -2.74 -29.42
CA VAL A 164 -33.99 -3.53 -28.18
C VAL A 164 -32.66 -3.59 -27.42
N GLN A 165 -31.55 -3.84 -28.10
CA GLN A 165 -30.22 -3.86 -27.49
C GLN A 165 -29.83 -2.50 -26.89
N SER A 166 -30.09 -1.39 -27.59
CA SER A 166 -29.87 -0.03 -27.08
C SER A 166 -30.70 0.25 -25.81
N ASN A 167 -31.92 -0.27 -25.75
CA ASN A 167 -32.79 -0.10 -24.58
C ASN A 167 -32.33 -0.97 -23.39
N GLN A 168 -31.88 -2.20 -23.65
CA GLN A 168 -31.28 -3.08 -22.62
C GLN A 168 -30.05 -2.44 -21.98
N ILE A 169 -29.18 -1.81 -22.78
CA ILE A 169 -28.01 -1.06 -22.28
C ILE A 169 -28.44 0.12 -21.42
N ARG A 170 -29.46 0.89 -21.84
CA ARG A 170 -30.00 2.00 -21.04
C ARG A 170 -30.57 1.53 -19.70
N ALA A 171 -31.31 0.42 -19.70
CA ALA A 171 -31.85 -0.17 -18.48
C ALA A 171 -30.72 -0.65 -17.54
N ALA A 172 -29.72 -1.35 -18.07
CA ALA A 172 -28.56 -1.80 -17.30
C ALA A 172 -27.73 -0.63 -16.76
N ALA A 173 -27.56 0.44 -17.54
CA ALA A 173 -26.83 1.64 -17.11
C ALA A 173 -27.58 2.36 -15.97
N THR A 174 -28.91 2.40 -16.03
CA THR A 174 -29.75 2.96 -14.96
C THR A 174 -29.60 2.15 -13.66
N GLN A 175 -29.63 0.82 -13.75
CA GLN A 175 -29.41 -0.07 -12.59
C GLN A 175 -28.00 0.07 -12.00
N PHE A 176 -26.99 0.24 -12.85
CA PHE A 176 -25.62 0.47 -12.41
C PHE A 176 -25.46 1.83 -11.70
N GLU A 177 -26.10 2.88 -12.22
CA GLU A 177 -26.15 4.18 -11.53
C GLU A 177 -26.86 4.11 -10.17
N GLU A 178 -27.94 3.34 -10.07
CA GLU A 178 -28.64 3.08 -8.80
C GLU A 178 -27.74 2.34 -7.80
N ALA A 179 -27.08 1.27 -8.23
CA ALA A 179 -26.12 0.54 -7.40
C ALA A 179 -24.96 1.44 -6.93
N LEU A 180 -24.46 2.34 -7.79
CA LEU A 180 -23.43 3.33 -7.42
C LEU A 180 -23.93 4.38 -6.42
N LYS A 181 -25.21 4.76 -6.48
CA LYS A 181 -25.85 5.67 -5.50
C LYS A 181 -25.97 4.97 -4.14
N GLU A 182 -26.45 3.73 -4.11
CA GLU A 182 -26.57 2.92 -2.90
C GLU A 182 -25.20 2.71 -2.22
N ALA A 183 -24.16 2.44 -3.01
CA ALA A 183 -22.79 2.30 -2.53
C ALA A 183 -22.13 3.64 -2.08
N LYS A 184 -22.83 4.79 -2.17
CA LYS A 184 -22.29 6.15 -1.90
C LYS A 184 -21.05 6.52 -2.74
N LEU A 185 -20.78 5.82 -3.83
CA LEU A 185 -19.59 6.01 -4.67
C LEU A 185 -19.77 7.11 -5.73
N MET A 186 -21.00 7.52 -6.02
CA MET A 186 -21.32 8.56 -7.02
C MET A 186 -20.61 9.90 -6.79
N LYS A 187 -20.39 10.32 -5.54
CA LYS A 187 -19.65 11.56 -5.23
C LYS A 187 -18.17 11.49 -5.65
N ARG A 188 -17.54 10.32 -5.60
CA ARG A 188 -16.15 10.11 -6.02
C ARG A 188 -16.02 10.08 -7.54
N LEU A 189 -16.92 9.38 -8.24
CA LEU A 189 -16.92 9.31 -9.71
C LEU A 189 -17.15 10.68 -10.36
N ASN A 190 -18.13 11.46 -9.87
CA ASN A 190 -18.38 12.81 -10.38
C ASN A 190 -17.20 13.77 -10.15
N LYS A 191 -16.41 13.56 -9.09
CA LYS A 191 -15.19 14.34 -8.82
C LYS A 191 -14.06 13.95 -9.77
N ILE A 192 -13.92 12.67 -10.10
CA ILE A 192 -12.91 12.17 -11.06
C ILE A 192 -13.26 12.60 -12.50
N ALA A 193 -14.53 12.49 -12.91
CA ALA A 193 -14.99 12.92 -14.23
C ALA A 193 -14.79 14.44 -14.46
N LYS A 194 -15.01 15.27 -13.42
CA LYS A 194 -14.71 16.70 -13.48
C LYS A 194 -13.20 17.00 -13.51
N ALA A 195 -12.37 16.18 -12.87
CA ALA A 195 -10.92 16.36 -12.88
C ALA A 195 -10.30 15.97 -14.23
N GLY A 196 -10.84 14.95 -14.91
CA GLY A 196 -10.39 14.55 -16.25
C GLY A 196 -10.61 15.62 -17.32
N ASN A 197 -11.73 16.36 -17.27
CA ASN A 197 -12.02 17.42 -18.24
C ASN A 197 -11.18 18.70 -18.07
N HIS A 198 -10.48 18.86 -16.93
CA HIS A 198 -9.58 20.00 -16.71
C HIS A 198 -8.11 19.72 -17.06
N ALA A 199 -7.77 18.48 -17.43
CA ALA A 199 -6.40 18.10 -17.80
C ALA A 199 -6.13 18.16 -19.31
N THR A 200 -7.12 18.52 -20.13
CA THR A 200 -7.03 18.61 -21.60
C THR A 200 -7.35 20.00 -22.14
N HIS A 201 -6.85 21.05 -21.48
CA HIS A 201 -6.79 22.40 -22.04
C HIS A 201 -5.43 23.03 -21.76
#